data_AF-A0A7I9VEW5-F1
#
_entry.id   AF-A0A7I9VEW5-F1
#
_cell.length_a   1.000
_cell.length_b   1.000
_cell.length_c   1.000
_cell.angle_alpha   90.00
_cell.angle_beta   90.00
_cell.angle_gamma   90.00
#
_symmetry.space_group_name_H-M   'P 1'
#
loop_
_entity.id
_entity.type
_entity.pdbx_description
1 polymer ?
#
loop_
_entity_poly.entity_id
_entity_poly.type
_entity_poly.pdbx_seq_one_letter_code
_entity_poly.pdbx_strand_id
1 'polypeptide(L)'
;MTRALELRDRWSADSAEASYRLLLQGTAASPFGTIDGRTDLRGLSVGLALRLDPPRRPLIRRALGGRPTVRDVDLSFAELDQWRIFDVDFENCRFDSAVLTSIRVFSASFTDCSFTSANLGGASLGSRSTSGGRRSRFDRCDFSGSDIRSASTTPGFFTHCDFTGTRWQHTRFLETVLEFCDFRSAVVDGSFFDGRRFHQNAPVGLGSNTLRGCDFSSTQLMDTTFSAIDFRHCIPPAGDSIHLIADYPRAVDDALTYLALCEGPDADMATMILGEEARSSRFLPAGAVGLLQLEHYPGAVDIVTRAFRLNDR
;
A
#
# COMPACT_ATOMS: atom_id res chain seq x y z
N MET A 1 -17.83 -18.67 -6.05
CA MET A 1 -18.82 -18.49 -4.96
C MET A 1 -19.09 -19.79 -4.19
N THR A 2 -19.32 -20.93 -4.85
CA THR A 2 -19.71 -22.19 -4.19
C THR A 2 -18.78 -22.65 -3.05
N ARG A 3 -17.46 -22.70 -3.30
CA ARG A 3 -16.46 -23.12 -2.28
C ARG A 3 -16.41 -22.22 -1.05
N ALA A 4 -16.58 -20.90 -1.21
CA ALA A 4 -16.54 -19.96 -0.09
C ALA A 4 -17.74 -20.15 0.84
N LEU A 5 -18.93 -20.37 0.27
CA LEU A 5 -20.15 -20.64 1.04
C LEU A 5 -20.05 -21.96 1.81
N GLU A 6 -19.61 -23.04 1.16
CA GLU A 6 -19.41 -24.35 1.82
C GLU A 6 -18.46 -24.26 3.03
N LEU A 7 -17.36 -23.52 2.89
CA LEU A 7 -16.39 -23.32 3.97
C LEU A 7 -16.90 -22.43 5.10
N ARG A 8 -17.90 -21.57 4.84
CA ARG A 8 -18.54 -20.74 5.86
C ARG A 8 -19.64 -21.50 6.59
N ASP A 9 -20.45 -22.26 5.86
CA ASP A 9 -21.60 -23.00 6.40
C ASP A 9 -21.21 -24.15 7.34
N ARG A 10 -19.96 -24.62 7.29
CA ARG A 10 -19.47 -25.63 8.25
C ARG A 10 -19.28 -25.09 9.67
N TRP A 11 -19.26 -23.77 9.87
CA TRP A 11 -19.04 -23.16 11.18
C TRP A 11 -20.33 -23.06 11.97
N SER A 12 -20.31 -23.56 13.22
CA SER A 12 -21.32 -23.18 14.21
C SER A 12 -20.91 -21.89 14.93
N ALA A 13 -21.87 -21.16 15.49
CA ALA A 13 -21.58 -19.94 16.26
C ALA A 13 -20.60 -20.21 17.41
N ASP A 14 -20.77 -21.31 18.14
CA ASP A 14 -19.90 -21.67 19.27
C ASP A 14 -18.48 -22.01 18.84
N SER A 15 -18.32 -22.76 17.74
CA SER A 15 -16.99 -23.14 17.24
C SER A 15 -16.25 -21.98 16.61
N ALA A 16 -16.96 -21.10 15.90
CA ALA A 16 -16.42 -19.83 15.40
C ALA A 16 -15.98 -18.97 16.57
N GLU A 17 -16.80 -18.89 17.63
CA GLU A 17 -16.49 -18.11 18.82
C GLU A 17 -15.26 -18.59 19.58
N ALA A 18 -15.17 -19.90 19.81
CA ALA A 18 -14.01 -20.50 20.44
C ALA A 18 -12.73 -20.23 19.64
N SER A 19 -12.79 -20.39 18.31
CA SER A 19 -11.62 -20.27 17.44
C SER A 19 -11.11 -18.83 17.36
N TYR A 20 -11.99 -17.83 17.20
CA TYR A 20 -11.53 -16.44 17.15
C TYR A 20 -10.99 -15.97 18.51
N ARG A 21 -11.55 -16.43 19.64
CA ARG A 21 -11.04 -16.07 20.98
C ARG A 21 -9.61 -16.57 21.21
N LEU A 22 -9.25 -17.70 20.62
CA LEU A 22 -7.86 -18.17 20.65
C LEU A 22 -6.95 -17.29 19.78
N LEU A 23 -7.44 -16.84 18.61
CA LEU A 23 -6.72 -15.86 17.79
C LEU A 23 -6.47 -14.56 18.58
N LEU A 24 -7.43 -14.11 19.40
CA LEU A 24 -7.26 -12.94 20.30
C LEU A 24 -6.07 -13.08 21.27
N GLN A 25 -5.66 -14.31 21.54
CA GLN A 25 -4.58 -14.63 22.48
C GLN A 25 -3.27 -14.98 21.76
N GLY A 26 -3.21 -14.83 20.43
CA GLY A 26 -2.05 -15.23 19.63
C GLY A 26 -1.92 -16.74 19.43
N THR A 27 -3.01 -17.49 19.57
CA THR A 27 -3.04 -18.94 19.37
C THR A 27 -4.11 -19.30 18.34
N ALA A 28 -4.13 -20.53 17.86
CA ALA A 28 -5.17 -20.99 16.95
C ALA A 28 -5.52 -22.44 17.26
N ALA A 29 -6.82 -22.74 17.23
CA ALA A 29 -7.33 -24.10 17.20
C ALA A 29 -8.58 -24.13 16.32
N SER A 30 -8.84 -25.28 15.71
CA SER A 30 -9.97 -25.48 14.83
C SER A 30 -10.62 -26.83 15.09
N PRO A 31 -11.95 -26.94 15.08
CA PRO A 31 -12.63 -28.24 15.08
C PRO A 31 -12.35 -29.05 13.81
N PHE A 32 -11.80 -28.42 12.77
CA PHE A 32 -11.48 -29.04 11.48
C PHE A 32 -10.01 -29.49 11.38
N GLY A 33 -9.24 -29.34 12.47
CA GLY A 33 -7.84 -29.74 12.52
C GLY A 33 -6.92 -28.83 11.70
N THR A 34 -6.04 -29.43 10.91
CA THR A 34 -5.03 -28.72 10.11
C THR A 34 -5.12 -29.08 8.64
N ILE A 35 -4.72 -28.15 7.78
CA ILE A 35 -4.57 -28.33 6.33
C ILE A 35 -3.24 -27.74 5.89
N ASP A 36 -2.45 -28.48 5.11
CA ASP A 36 -1.13 -28.07 4.64
C ASP A 36 -0.22 -27.53 5.74
N GLY A 37 -0.27 -28.17 6.92
CA GLY A 37 0.50 -27.76 8.11
C GLY A 37 -0.05 -26.53 8.85
N ARG A 38 -1.18 -25.95 8.42
CA ARG A 38 -1.80 -24.78 9.05
C ARG A 38 -3.09 -25.15 9.75
N THR A 39 -3.41 -24.48 10.86
CA THR A 39 -4.72 -24.59 11.52
C THR A 39 -5.82 -24.17 10.56
N ASP A 40 -6.79 -25.05 10.28
CA ASP A 40 -7.83 -24.82 9.27
C ASP A 40 -8.92 -23.90 9.82
N LEU A 41 -8.75 -22.59 9.66
CA LEU A 41 -9.76 -21.57 9.98
C LEU A 41 -10.48 -21.05 8.72
N ARG A 42 -10.45 -21.80 7.62
CA ARG A 42 -11.04 -21.35 6.36
C ARG A 42 -12.53 -21.15 6.50
N GLY A 43 -13.03 -20.06 5.89
CA GLY A 43 -14.42 -19.65 5.94
C GLY A 43 -14.90 -19.17 7.31
N LEU A 44 -14.02 -18.95 8.29
CA LEU A 44 -14.41 -18.40 9.59
C LEU A 44 -15.16 -17.07 9.37
N SER A 45 -16.42 -17.00 9.80
CA SER A 45 -17.24 -15.80 9.75
C SER A 45 -17.70 -15.44 11.16
N VAL A 46 -17.54 -14.16 11.51
CA VAL A 46 -17.92 -13.61 12.82
C VAL A 46 -18.55 -12.25 12.59
N GLY A 47 -19.84 -12.14 12.85
CA GLY A 47 -20.66 -10.95 12.56
C GLY A 47 -20.41 -9.72 13.45
N LEU A 48 -19.32 -9.67 14.21
CA LEU A 48 -19.00 -8.55 15.10
C LEU A 48 -17.67 -7.90 14.69
N ALA A 49 -17.60 -6.57 14.84
CA ALA A 49 -16.35 -5.81 14.73
C ALA A 49 -15.41 -6.18 15.89
N LEU A 50 -14.67 -7.28 15.71
CA LEU A 50 -13.81 -7.84 16.75
C LEU A 50 -12.53 -7.01 16.90
N ARG A 51 -12.09 -6.88 18.16
CA ARG A 51 -10.84 -6.19 18.52
C ARG A 51 -9.81 -7.21 18.99
N LEU A 52 -8.82 -7.48 18.15
CA LEU A 52 -7.55 -8.14 18.45
C LEU A 52 -6.64 -7.13 19.14
N ASP A 53 -6.68 -6.98 20.46
CA ASP A 53 -5.78 -6.09 21.21
C ASP A 53 -5.19 -6.83 22.42
N PRO A 54 -3.85 -6.90 22.57
CA PRO A 54 -3.24 -7.52 23.73
C PRO A 54 -3.68 -6.83 25.03
N PRO A 55 -3.66 -7.55 26.17
CA PRO A 55 -4.06 -6.99 27.45
C PRO A 55 -3.24 -5.73 27.78
N ARG A 56 -3.94 -4.61 28.03
CA ARG A 56 -3.37 -3.25 28.20
C ARG A 56 -2.39 -3.09 29.37
N ARG A 57 -2.18 -4.11 30.20
CA ARG A 57 -1.31 -4.02 31.39
C ARG A 57 0.15 -4.37 31.01
N PRO A 58 1.10 -3.42 31.09
CA PRO A 58 2.49 -3.63 30.71
C PRO A 58 3.17 -4.80 31.43
N LEU A 59 2.78 -5.05 32.69
CA LEU A 59 3.26 -6.17 33.50
C LEU A 59 2.84 -7.52 32.92
N ILE A 60 1.63 -7.63 32.36
CA ILE A 60 1.14 -8.85 31.71
C ILE A 60 1.84 -9.04 30.36
N ARG A 61 2.02 -7.98 29.58
CA ARG A 61 2.78 -8.02 28.30
C ARG A 61 4.21 -8.52 28.50
N ARG A 62 4.86 -8.10 29.59
CA ARG A 62 6.23 -8.53 29.94
C ARG A 62 6.26 -9.97 30.46
N ALA A 63 5.22 -10.41 31.16
CA ALA A 63 5.07 -11.81 31.61
C ALA A 63 4.77 -12.79 30.46
N LEU A 64 4.08 -12.34 29.41
CA LEU A 64 3.77 -13.13 28.21
C LEU A 64 4.93 -13.24 27.21
N GLY A 65 6.12 -12.69 27.52
CA GLY A 65 7.32 -12.88 26.71
C GLY A 65 7.36 -12.11 25.38
N GLY A 66 6.38 -11.24 25.08
CA GLY A 66 6.37 -10.49 23.83
C GLY A 66 4.99 -10.06 23.37
N ARG A 67 4.89 -9.73 22.07
CA ARG A 67 3.61 -9.59 21.37
C ARG A 67 3.03 -10.98 21.07
N PRO A 68 1.71 -11.17 21.09
CA PRO A 68 1.11 -12.40 20.61
C PRO A 68 1.50 -12.63 19.15
N THR A 69 1.95 -13.84 18.82
CA THR A 69 2.26 -14.20 17.43
C THR A 69 1.38 -15.36 16.97
N VAL A 70 0.53 -15.10 15.99
CA VAL A 70 -0.29 -16.13 15.33
C VAL A 70 0.54 -16.74 14.20
N ARG A 71 0.75 -18.06 14.25
CA ARG A 71 1.54 -18.80 13.26
C ARG A 71 0.74 -19.89 12.58
N ASP A 72 1.03 -20.14 11.32
CA ASP A 72 0.57 -21.32 10.59
C ASP A 72 -0.97 -21.46 10.65
N VAL A 73 -1.68 -20.41 10.24
CA VAL A 73 -3.15 -20.40 10.23
C VAL A 73 -3.65 -20.14 8.81
N ASP A 74 -4.64 -20.92 8.38
CA ASP A 74 -5.33 -20.69 7.12
C ASP A 74 -6.71 -20.08 7.37
N LEU A 75 -6.83 -18.77 7.14
CA LEU A 75 -8.05 -17.96 7.19
C LEU A 75 -8.61 -17.68 5.78
N SER A 76 -8.27 -18.51 4.78
CA SER A 76 -8.78 -18.32 3.43
C SER A 76 -10.31 -18.36 3.41
N PHE A 77 -10.93 -17.52 2.57
CA PHE A 77 -12.38 -17.35 2.45
C PHE A 77 -13.12 -16.85 3.72
N ALA A 78 -12.39 -16.52 4.78
CA ALA A 78 -12.95 -15.99 6.02
C ALA A 78 -13.64 -14.62 5.81
N GLU A 79 -14.56 -14.27 6.70
CA GLU A 79 -15.18 -12.94 6.77
C GLU A 79 -14.73 -12.27 8.07
N LEU A 80 -13.81 -11.32 7.92
CA LEU A 80 -13.15 -10.61 9.02
C LEU A 80 -13.31 -9.09 8.85
N ASP A 81 -14.42 -8.66 8.24
CA ASP A 81 -14.76 -7.25 8.07
C ASP A 81 -14.78 -6.54 9.44
N GLN A 82 -14.32 -5.29 9.46
CA GLN A 82 -14.21 -4.44 10.65
C GLN A 82 -13.27 -4.95 11.76
N TRP A 83 -12.52 -6.03 11.55
CA TRP A 83 -11.55 -6.49 12.54
C TRP A 83 -10.54 -5.38 12.84
N ARG A 84 -10.22 -5.21 14.12
CA ARG A 84 -9.20 -4.26 14.57
C ARG A 84 -8.06 -5.01 15.22
N ILE A 85 -6.92 -5.06 14.54
CA ILE A 85 -5.70 -5.75 14.96
C ILE A 85 -4.75 -4.74 15.57
N PHE A 86 -4.35 -4.94 16.83
CA PHE A 86 -3.42 -4.09 17.57
C PHE A 86 -2.27 -4.95 18.06
N ASP A 87 -1.03 -4.56 17.76
CA ASP A 87 0.17 -5.13 18.42
C ASP A 87 0.27 -6.68 18.36
N VAL A 88 -0.30 -7.33 17.33
CA VAL A 88 -0.21 -8.77 17.05
C VAL A 88 0.72 -9.00 15.86
N ASP A 89 1.54 -10.04 15.91
CA ASP A 89 2.34 -10.46 14.77
C ASP A 89 1.73 -11.72 14.13
N PHE A 90 1.69 -11.78 12.80
CA PHE A 90 1.24 -12.92 12.01
C PHE A 90 2.42 -13.45 11.19
N GLU A 91 2.62 -14.76 11.19
CA GLU A 91 3.70 -15.44 10.49
C GLU A 91 3.17 -16.66 9.75
N ASN A 92 3.44 -16.77 8.45
CA ASN A 92 3.02 -17.90 7.62
C ASN A 92 1.49 -18.16 7.59
N CYS A 93 0.69 -17.10 7.77
CA CYS A 93 -0.77 -17.17 7.73
C CYS A 93 -1.33 -16.88 6.33
N ARG A 94 -2.45 -17.52 5.97
CA ARG A 94 -3.19 -17.27 4.71
C ARG A 94 -4.50 -16.54 4.97
N PHE A 95 -4.80 -15.55 4.16
CA PHE A 95 -6.04 -14.79 4.13
C PHE A 95 -6.62 -14.77 2.70
N ASP A 96 -6.33 -15.81 1.92
CA ASP A 96 -6.62 -15.83 0.49
C ASP A 96 -8.13 -15.80 0.25
N SER A 97 -8.57 -14.94 -0.67
CA SER A 97 -10.00 -14.73 -0.94
C SER A 97 -10.84 -14.36 0.30
N ALA A 98 -10.21 -13.91 1.39
CA ALA A 98 -10.93 -13.45 2.58
C ALA A 98 -11.61 -12.10 2.31
N VAL A 99 -12.71 -11.87 3.01
CA VAL A 99 -13.39 -10.57 3.06
C VAL A 99 -12.83 -9.82 4.26
N LEU A 100 -11.96 -8.85 3.98
CA LEU A 100 -11.24 -8.02 4.94
C LEU A 100 -11.60 -6.54 4.75
N THR A 101 -12.80 -6.27 4.22
CA THR A 101 -13.32 -4.92 4.01
C THR A 101 -13.21 -4.15 5.31
N SER A 102 -12.69 -2.92 5.26
CA SER A 102 -12.51 -2.05 6.44
C SER A 102 -11.73 -2.64 7.62
N ILE A 103 -10.94 -3.71 7.45
CA ILE A 103 -10.03 -4.20 8.50
C ILE A 103 -9.09 -3.06 8.93
N ARG A 104 -8.80 -2.95 10.21
CA ARG A 104 -7.90 -1.90 10.73
C ARG A 104 -6.72 -2.52 11.46
N VAL A 105 -5.53 -2.22 10.97
CA VAL A 105 -4.26 -2.77 11.43
C VAL A 105 -3.44 -1.67 12.10
N PHE A 106 -3.16 -1.84 13.39
CA PHE A 106 -2.46 -0.90 14.25
C PHE A 106 -1.22 -1.54 14.84
N SER A 107 -0.04 -1.09 14.42
CA SER A 107 1.22 -1.56 15.00
C SER A 107 1.44 -3.08 14.96
N ALA A 108 0.79 -3.78 14.03
CA ALA A 108 0.90 -5.24 13.82
C ALA A 108 1.94 -5.55 12.74
N SER A 109 2.44 -6.79 12.72
CA SER A 109 3.38 -7.24 11.69
C SER A 109 2.82 -8.48 10.98
N PHE A 110 3.02 -8.57 9.68
CA PHE A 110 2.70 -9.74 8.86
C PHE A 110 3.96 -10.15 8.13
N THR A 111 4.35 -11.41 8.27
CA THR A 111 5.59 -11.96 7.71
C THR A 111 5.28 -13.25 6.99
N ASP A 112 5.66 -13.36 5.72
CA ASP A 112 5.41 -14.55 4.90
C ASP A 112 3.90 -14.91 4.85
N CYS A 113 3.03 -13.89 4.83
CA CYS A 113 1.58 -14.04 4.80
C CYS A 113 1.00 -13.90 3.40
N SER A 114 -0.12 -14.54 3.14
CA SER A 114 -0.83 -14.46 1.86
C SER A 114 -2.19 -13.78 2.01
N PHE A 115 -2.52 -12.92 1.06
CA PHE A 115 -3.77 -12.15 0.90
C PHE A 115 -4.25 -12.24 -0.55
N THR A 116 -3.85 -13.28 -1.28
CA THR A 116 -4.14 -13.44 -2.70
C THR A 116 -5.64 -13.37 -2.95
N SER A 117 -6.07 -12.55 -3.91
CA SER A 117 -7.49 -12.33 -4.24
C SER A 117 -8.38 -11.89 -3.07
N ALA A 118 -7.81 -11.41 -1.96
CA ALA A 118 -8.59 -10.91 -0.83
C ALA A 118 -9.32 -9.60 -1.20
N ASN A 119 -10.43 -9.34 -0.52
CA ASN A 119 -11.11 -8.05 -0.59
C ASN A 119 -10.68 -7.18 0.60
N LEU A 120 -9.83 -6.20 0.32
CA LEU A 120 -9.28 -5.21 1.27
C LEU A 120 -9.88 -3.81 1.04
N GLY A 121 -11.06 -3.73 0.41
CA GLY A 121 -11.74 -2.47 0.15
C GLY A 121 -11.95 -1.65 1.43
N GLY A 122 -11.41 -0.42 1.46
CA GLY A 122 -11.49 0.46 2.63
C GLY A 122 -10.64 0.04 3.84
N ALA A 123 -9.77 -0.95 3.71
CA ALA A 123 -8.89 -1.40 4.78
C ALA A 123 -7.93 -0.29 5.25
N SER A 124 -7.51 -0.33 6.52
CA SER A 124 -6.49 0.55 7.08
C SER A 124 -5.29 -0.29 7.48
N LEU A 125 -4.29 -0.37 6.59
CA LEU A 125 -3.13 -1.24 6.71
C LEU A 125 -1.92 -0.54 7.36
N GLY A 126 -1.90 0.79 7.42
CA GLY A 126 -0.71 1.56 7.85
C GLY A 126 -0.73 2.12 9.28
N SER A 127 -1.78 1.93 10.07
CA SER A 127 -1.97 2.77 11.25
C SER A 127 -0.96 2.51 12.39
N ARG A 128 -0.65 3.55 13.15
CA ARG A 128 0.06 3.45 14.44
C ARG A 128 -0.94 3.33 15.59
N SER A 129 -0.61 2.51 16.59
CA SER A 129 -1.33 2.49 17.86
C SER A 129 -1.10 3.78 18.67
N THR A 130 -2.11 4.23 19.41
CA THR A 130 -2.09 5.48 20.20
C THR A 130 -1.12 5.46 21.38
N SER A 131 -0.56 4.31 21.72
CA SER A 131 0.39 4.10 22.82
C SER A 131 1.87 4.30 22.45
N GLY A 132 2.16 5.00 21.35
CA GLY A 132 3.54 5.12 20.83
C GLY A 132 4.01 3.88 20.06
N GLY A 133 3.08 3.06 19.58
CA GLY A 133 3.36 1.83 18.85
C GLY A 133 4.12 2.06 17.53
N ARG A 134 4.78 1.01 17.04
CA ARG A 134 5.47 1.00 15.73
C ARG A 134 4.47 1.15 14.58
N ARG A 135 4.93 1.51 13.39
CA ARG A 135 4.11 1.42 12.17
C ARG A 135 3.76 -0.05 11.89
N SER A 136 2.60 -0.30 11.29
CA SER A 136 2.26 -1.65 10.81
C SER A 136 3.23 -2.07 9.71
N ARG A 137 3.58 -3.36 9.68
CA ARG A 137 4.60 -3.91 8.78
C ARG A 137 4.07 -5.13 8.04
N PHE A 138 4.37 -5.22 6.75
CA PHE A 138 4.16 -6.37 5.90
C PHE A 138 5.51 -6.70 5.25
N ASP A 139 5.99 -7.92 5.44
CA ASP A 139 7.29 -8.36 4.91
C ASP A 139 7.11 -9.70 4.21
N ARG A 140 7.50 -9.78 2.94
CA ARG A 140 7.31 -10.98 2.09
C ARG A 140 5.86 -11.44 2.04
N CYS A 141 4.92 -10.50 1.96
CA CYS A 141 3.51 -10.81 1.85
C CYS A 141 3.03 -10.83 0.40
N ASP A 142 2.17 -11.77 0.06
CA ASP A 142 1.52 -11.86 -1.25
C ASP A 142 0.14 -11.20 -1.20
N PHE A 143 -0.08 -10.14 -1.97
CA PHE A 143 -1.37 -9.47 -2.15
C PHE A 143 -1.91 -9.64 -3.58
N SER A 144 -1.33 -10.52 -4.39
CA SER A 144 -1.62 -10.64 -5.81
C SER A 144 -3.12 -10.81 -6.10
N GLY A 145 -3.62 -10.07 -7.08
CA GLY A 145 -5.03 -10.07 -7.49
C GLY A 145 -6.02 -9.52 -6.46
N SER A 146 -5.58 -9.00 -5.31
CA SER A 146 -6.48 -8.44 -4.30
C SER A 146 -7.09 -7.10 -4.71
N ASP A 147 -8.27 -6.82 -4.17
CA ASP A 147 -8.96 -5.54 -4.31
C ASP A 147 -8.61 -4.66 -3.10
N ILE A 148 -7.79 -3.62 -3.31
CA ILE A 148 -7.29 -2.72 -2.25
C ILE A 148 -7.84 -1.29 -2.46
N ARG A 149 -8.99 -1.16 -3.12
CA ARG A 149 -9.59 0.14 -3.41
C ARG A 149 -9.97 0.89 -2.13
N SER A 150 -9.74 2.19 -2.11
CA SER A 150 -10.03 3.08 -0.97
C SER A 150 -9.33 2.70 0.34
N ALA A 151 -8.32 1.83 0.31
CA ALA A 151 -7.57 1.48 1.49
C ALA A 151 -6.62 2.61 1.93
N SER A 152 -6.35 2.71 3.22
CA SER A 152 -5.31 3.56 3.78
C SER A 152 -4.08 2.72 4.11
N THR A 153 -2.96 3.03 3.45
CA THR A 153 -1.65 2.45 3.74
C THR A 153 -0.81 3.33 4.65
N THR A 154 -1.34 4.47 5.11
CA THR A 154 -0.57 5.52 5.80
C THR A 154 -0.61 5.38 7.34
N PRO A 155 0.53 5.43 8.06
CA PRO A 155 1.91 5.23 7.60
C PRO A 155 2.38 3.76 7.79
N GLY A 156 2.35 2.95 6.74
CA GLY A 156 2.71 1.54 6.74
C GLY A 156 4.11 1.25 6.17
N PHE A 157 4.61 0.05 6.43
CA PHE A 157 5.79 -0.51 5.77
C PHE A 157 5.42 -1.78 5.01
N PHE A 158 5.79 -1.83 3.74
CA PHE A 158 5.69 -3.02 2.91
C PHE A 158 7.06 -3.27 2.30
N THR A 159 7.64 -4.43 2.58
CA THR A 159 8.95 -4.84 2.09
C THR A 159 8.85 -6.21 1.42
N HIS A 160 9.36 -6.34 0.19
CA HIS A 160 9.29 -7.60 -0.57
C HIS A 160 7.85 -8.11 -0.77
N CYS A 161 6.87 -7.21 -0.91
CA CYS A 161 5.48 -7.61 -1.11
C CYS A 161 5.13 -7.74 -2.58
N ASP A 162 4.31 -8.73 -2.91
CA ASP A 162 3.75 -8.91 -4.25
C ASP A 162 2.38 -8.21 -4.33
N PHE A 163 2.27 -7.16 -5.15
CA PHE A 163 1.02 -6.47 -5.46
C PHE A 163 0.60 -6.69 -6.92
N THR A 164 1.04 -7.77 -7.56
CA THR A 164 0.74 -8.04 -8.96
C THR A 164 -0.76 -8.18 -9.21
N GLY A 165 -1.27 -7.59 -10.27
CA GLY A 165 -2.70 -7.68 -10.62
C GLY A 165 -3.66 -7.06 -9.59
N THR A 166 -3.16 -6.29 -8.61
CA THR A 166 -4.01 -5.63 -7.61
C THR A 166 -4.77 -4.44 -8.18
N ARG A 167 -5.85 -4.04 -7.50
CA ARG A 167 -6.64 -2.85 -7.85
C ARG A 167 -6.55 -1.81 -6.75
N TRP A 168 -6.04 -0.63 -7.11
CA TRP A 168 -5.93 0.53 -6.23
C TRP A 168 -6.76 1.67 -6.80
N GLN A 169 -7.61 2.27 -5.96
CA GLN A 169 -8.37 3.46 -6.32
C GLN A 169 -8.30 4.46 -5.18
N HIS A 170 -8.06 5.73 -5.53
CA HIS A 170 -8.08 6.86 -4.60
C HIS A 170 -7.20 6.65 -3.35
N THR A 171 -6.07 5.97 -3.51
CA THR A 171 -5.18 5.63 -2.42
C THR A 171 -4.08 6.68 -2.27
N ARG A 172 -3.84 7.08 -1.03
CA ARG A 172 -2.77 8.02 -0.68
C ARG A 172 -1.64 7.26 0.02
N PHE A 173 -0.51 7.11 -0.65
CA PHE A 173 0.72 6.54 -0.09
C PHE A 173 1.57 7.64 0.55
N LEU A 174 1.01 8.33 1.55
CA LEU A 174 1.72 9.35 2.31
C LEU A 174 2.54 8.66 3.40
N GLU A 175 3.83 8.99 3.51
CA GLU A 175 4.74 8.42 4.53
C GLU A 175 4.73 6.87 4.60
N THR A 176 4.24 6.22 3.54
CA THR A 176 4.14 4.78 3.40
C THR A 176 5.42 4.30 2.75
N VAL A 177 6.10 3.35 3.37
CA VAL A 177 7.35 2.82 2.83
C VAL A 177 7.04 1.58 2.00
N LEU A 178 7.38 1.64 0.72
CA LEU A 178 7.36 0.52 -0.21
C LEU A 178 8.80 0.26 -0.66
N GLU A 179 9.33 -0.93 -0.41
CA GLU A 179 10.65 -1.33 -0.92
C GLU A 179 10.60 -2.77 -1.45
N PHE A 180 11.21 -2.99 -2.62
CA PHE A 180 11.27 -4.28 -3.30
C PHE A 180 9.88 -4.89 -3.55
N CYS A 181 8.88 -4.05 -3.80
CA CYS A 181 7.51 -4.49 -4.05
C CYS A 181 7.22 -4.62 -5.54
N ASP A 182 6.44 -5.61 -5.92
CA ASP A 182 6.06 -5.87 -7.30
C ASP A 182 4.66 -5.32 -7.60
N PHE A 183 4.54 -4.34 -8.49
CA PHE A 183 3.26 -3.75 -8.93
C PHE A 183 2.89 -4.15 -10.36
N ARG A 184 3.57 -5.12 -10.98
CA ARG A 184 3.29 -5.53 -12.35
C ARG A 184 1.83 -5.94 -12.53
N SER A 185 1.23 -5.52 -13.63
CA SER A 185 -0.18 -5.73 -13.95
C SER A 185 -1.19 -5.16 -12.94
N ALA A 186 -0.75 -4.43 -11.92
CA ALA A 186 -1.67 -3.70 -11.05
C ALA A 186 -2.36 -2.57 -11.83
N VAL A 187 -3.58 -2.25 -11.41
CA VAL A 187 -4.32 -1.08 -11.89
C VAL A 187 -4.35 -0.07 -10.75
N VAL A 188 -3.74 1.09 -10.98
CA VAL A 188 -3.64 2.17 -10.01
C VAL A 188 -4.31 3.41 -10.59
N ASP A 189 -5.42 3.80 -9.96
CA ASP A 189 -6.32 4.82 -10.46
C ASP A 189 -6.55 5.91 -9.39
N GLY A 190 -6.39 7.18 -9.77
CA GLY A 190 -6.60 8.34 -8.91
C GLY A 190 -5.77 8.34 -7.62
N SER A 191 -4.56 7.75 -7.65
CA SER A 191 -3.74 7.49 -6.46
C SER A 191 -2.47 8.35 -6.43
N PHE A 192 -1.92 8.55 -5.24
CA PHE A 192 -0.83 9.51 -5.02
C PHE A 192 0.29 8.85 -4.22
N PHE A 193 1.48 8.75 -4.83
CA PHE A 193 2.72 8.37 -4.16
C PHE A 193 3.48 9.62 -3.76
N ASP A 194 3.78 9.77 -2.48
CA ASP A 194 4.51 10.93 -1.99
C ASP A 194 5.74 10.50 -1.18
N GLY A 195 6.90 10.93 -1.66
CA GLY A 195 8.19 10.71 -1.02
C GLY A 195 8.46 11.66 0.15
N ARG A 196 7.63 12.69 0.36
CA ARG A 196 7.84 13.69 1.41
C ARG A 196 7.39 13.19 2.77
N ARG A 197 8.00 13.77 3.81
CA ARG A 197 7.56 13.69 5.21
C ARG A 197 6.73 14.92 5.54
N PHE A 198 5.67 14.75 6.32
CA PHE A 198 4.75 15.84 6.69
C PHE A 198 4.75 16.08 8.19
N HIS A 199 4.66 17.34 8.58
CA HIS A 199 4.40 17.76 9.96
C HIS A 199 3.36 18.88 9.94
N GLN A 200 2.26 18.73 10.69
CA GLN A 200 1.15 19.68 10.71
C GLN A 200 0.66 20.05 9.29
N ASN A 201 0.50 19.04 8.42
CA ASN A 201 0.09 19.19 7.01
C ASN A 201 1.06 19.98 6.11
N ALA A 202 2.28 20.28 6.58
CA ALA A 202 3.32 20.91 5.77
C ALA A 202 4.45 19.90 5.46
N PRO A 203 4.98 19.87 4.22
CA PRO A 203 6.14 19.05 3.90
C PRO A 203 7.39 19.61 4.61
N VAL A 204 8.13 18.75 5.31
CA VAL A 204 9.32 19.13 6.10
C VAL A 204 10.61 18.47 5.60
N GLY A 205 10.58 17.84 4.43
CA GLY A 205 11.71 17.14 3.84
C GLY A 205 11.31 15.85 3.14
N LEU A 206 12.30 15.11 2.65
CA LEU A 206 12.09 13.73 2.20
C LEU A 206 11.80 12.80 3.38
N GLY A 207 10.87 11.90 3.16
CA GLY A 207 10.52 10.79 4.05
C GLY A 207 11.33 9.53 3.72
N SER A 208 10.87 8.41 4.27
CA SER A 208 11.50 7.09 4.05
C SER A 208 10.91 6.35 2.84
N ASN A 209 9.92 6.92 2.16
CA ASN A 209 9.32 6.29 0.99
C ASN A 209 10.21 6.54 -0.24
N THR A 210 11.03 5.56 -0.59
CA THR A 210 11.97 5.67 -1.72
C THR A 210 11.51 4.91 -2.96
N LEU A 211 10.46 4.08 -2.85
CA LEU A 211 10.07 3.07 -3.85
C LEU A 211 11.25 2.20 -4.32
N ARG A 212 12.31 2.07 -3.53
CA ARG A 212 13.53 1.37 -3.92
C ARG A 212 13.22 -0.09 -4.22
N GLY A 213 13.66 -0.56 -5.37
CA GLY A 213 13.49 -1.92 -5.86
C GLY A 213 12.06 -2.24 -6.30
N CYS A 214 11.15 -1.28 -6.31
CA CYS A 214 9.78 -1.53 -6.75
C CYS A 214 9.72 -1.67 -8.28
N ASP A 215 8.84 -2.55 -8.76
CA ASP A 215 8.62 -2.79 -10.18
C ASP A 215 7.23 -2.32 -10.64
N PHE A 216 7.18 -1.30 -11.49
CA PHE A 216 5.96 -0.78 -12.09
C PHE A 216 5.84 -1.09 -13.59
N SER A 217 6.71 -1.93 -14.17
CA SER A 217 6.94 -2.03 -15.62
C SER A 217 5.69 -2.27 -16.47
N SER A 218 4.69 -2.98 -15.93
CA SER A 218 3.40 -3.26 -16.57
C SER A 218 2.20 -2.77 -15.76
N THR A 219 2.42 -1.86 -14.82
CA THR A 219 1.35 -1.22 -14.06
C THR A 219 0.56 -0.28 -14.97
N GLN A 220 -0.76 -0.35 -14.89
CA GLN A 220 -1.65 0.63 -15.52
C GLN A 220 -1.84 1.78 -14.54
N LEU A 221 -1.42 2.97 -14.96
CA LEU A 221 -1.61 4.20 -14.22
C LEU A 221 -2.71 5.02 -14.87
N MET A 222 -3.66 5.48 -14.06
CA MET A 222 -4.72 6.42 -14.46
C MET A 222 -4.79 7.47 -13.36
N ASP A 223 -4.74 8.75 -13.71
CA ASP A 223 -4.81 9.87 -12.74
C ASP A 223 -3.88 9.67 -11.52
N THR A 224 -2.69 9.09 -11.74
CA THR A 224 -1.79 8.66 -10.68
C THR A 224 -0.52 9.49 -10.71
N THR A 225 -0.12 10.03 -9.56
CA THR A 225 1.05 10.93 -9.47
C THR A 225 2.12 10.41 -8.52
N PHE A 226 3.37 10.78 -8.84
CA PHE A 226 4.55 10.50 -8.01
C PHE A 226 5.22 11.82 -7.61
N SER A 227 4.99 12.25 -6.38
CA SER A 227 5.57 13.48 -5.82
C SER A 227 6.84 13.17 -5.04
N ALA A 228 7.94 13.87 -5.36
CA ALA A 228 9.23 13.72 -4.67
C ALA A 228 9.74 12.27 -4.55
N ILE A 229 9.54 11.48 -5.62
CA ILE A 229 10.08 10.12 -5.75
C ILE A 229 11.27 10.14 -6.71
N ASP A 230 12.32 9.41 -6.35
CA ASP A 230 13.51 9.23 -7.19
C ASP A 230 13.46 7.88 -7.91
N PHE A 231 13.30 7.93 -9.23
CA PHE A 231 13.11 6.75 -10.07
C PHE A 231 14.40 6.01 -10.43
N ARG A 232 15.57 6.45 -9.95
CA ARG A 232 16.85 5.75 -10.19
C ARG A 232 16.90 4.33 -9.64
N HIS A 233 16.04 4.01 -8.68
CA HIS A 233 16.06 2.76 -7.95
C HIS A 233 14.77 1.96 -8.08
N CYS A 234 13.86 2.32 -8.98
CA CYS A 234 12.69 1.49 -9.30
C CYS A 234 12.65 1.22 -10.80
N ILE A 235 11.87 0.21 -11.20
CA ILE A 235 11.56 -0.03 -12.60
C ILE A 235 10.30 0.80 -12.91
N PRO A 236 10.38 1.84 -13.75
CA PRO A 236 9.25 2.70 -14.03
C PRO A 236 8.17 1.98 -14.84
N PRO A 237 6.94 2.51 -14.88
CA PRO A 237 5.94 2.07 -15.84
C PRO A 237 6.42 2.29 -17.28
N ALA A 238 6.07 1.35 -18.16
CA ALA A 238 6.30 1.49 -19.59
C ALA A 238 5.15 2.25 -20.26
N GLY A 239 5.45 3.03 -21.29
CA GLY A 239 4.45 3.70 -22.11
C GLY A 239 5.02 4.90 -22.85
N ASP A 240 4.45 5.23 -24.01
CA ASP A 240 4.92 6.34 -24.86
C ASP A 240 4.68 7.72 -24.22
N SER A 241 3.75 7.81 -23.26
CA SER A 241 3.47 9.03 -22.49
C SER A 241 4.35 9.19 -21.24
N ILE A 242 5.25 8.23 -20.97
CA ILE A 242 6.05 8.17 -19.76
C ILE A 242 7.52 8.44 -20.08
N HIS A 243 8.09 9.47 -19.46
CA HIS A 243 9.50 9.83 -19.67
C HIS A 243 10.26 9.93 -18.35
N LEU A 244 11.43 9.28 -18.30
CA LEU A 244 12.38 9.48 -17.22
C LEU A 244 13.23 10.72 -17.49
N ILE A 245 13.21 11.65 -16.54
CA ILE A 245 13.90 12.94 -16.67
C ILE A 245 15.05 12.99 -15.66
N ALA A 246 16.28 12.93 -16.18
CA ALA A 246 17.50 13.15 -15.40
C ALA A 246 17.60 14.57 -14.86
N ASP A 247 18.27 14.73 -13.71
CA ASP A 247 18.42 15.99 -12.98
C ASP A 247 17.08 16.70 -12.75
N TYR A 248 16.07 15.93 -12.32
CA TYR A 248 14.67 16.32 -12.37
C TYR A 248 14.36 17.69 -11.77
N PRO A 249 14.86 18.06 -10.56
CA PRO A 249 14.55 19.36 -9.98
C PRO A 249 14.95 20.51 -10.91
N ARG A 250 16.15 20.42 -11.52
CA ARG A 250 16.65 21.43 -12.45
C ARG A 250 15.87 21.41 -13.77
N ALA A 251 15.58 20.23 -14.31
CA ALA A 251 14.81 20.10 -15.54
C ALA A 251 13.42 20.73 -15.42
N VAL A 252 12.77 20.57 -14.26
CA VAL A 252 11.49 21.22 -13.94
C VAL A 252 11.62 22.74 -13.89
N ASP A 253 12.67 23.28 -13.25
CA ASP A 253 12.91 24.73 -13.21
C ASP A 253 13.18 25.33 -14.61
N ASP A 254 13.98 24.64 -15.43
CA ASP A 254 14.27 25.02 -16.81
C ASP A 254 12.99 24.98 -17.67
N ALA A 255 12.17 23.93 -17.51
CA ALA A 255 10.90 23.79 -18.22
C ALA A 255 9.89 24.88 -17.82
N LEU A 256 9.77 25.21 -16.54
CA LEU A 256 8.94 26.33 -16.08
C LEU A 256 9.41 27.67 -16.62
N THR A 257 10.73 27.88 -16.70
CA THR A 257 11.32 29.09 -17.30
C THR A 257 10.97 29.19 -18.78
N TYR A 258 11.02 28.09 -19.52
CA TYR A 258 10.59 28.03 -20.92
C TYR A 258 9.09 28.32 -21.07
N LEU A 259 8.25 27.68 -20.25
CA LEU A 259 6.80 27.86 -20.31
C LEU A 259 6.38 29.30 -20.01
N ALA A 260 7.07 30.00 -19.09
CA ALA A 260 6.84 31.40 -18.79
C ALA A 260 7.13 32.37 -19.96
N LEU A 261 7.87 31.92 -20.98
CA LEU A 261 8.12 32.67 -22.21
C LEU A 261 7.11 32.36 -23.32
N CYS A 262 6.27 31.34 -23.12
CA CYS A 262 5.26 30.93 -24.08
C CYS A 262 3.93 31.61 -23.77
N GLU A 263 3.16 31.91 -24.81
CA GLU A 263 1.83 32.49 -24.69
C GLU A 263 0.75 31.44 -25.01
N GLY A 264 -0.40 31.53 -24.33
CA GLY A 264 -1.60 30.77 -24.67
C GLY A 264 -2.05 29.79 -23.58
N PRO A 265 -3.29 29.27 -23.72
CA PRO A 265 -3.95 28.49 -22.67
C PRO A 265 -3.22 27.19 -22.33
N ASP A 266 -2.57 26.56 -23.31
CA ASP A 266 -1.82 25.32 -23.09
C ASP A 266 -0.55 25.57 -22.26
N ALA A 267 0.11 26.73 -22.45
CA ALA A 267 1.28 27.14 -21.67
C ALA A 267 0.89 27.47 -20.21
N ASP A 268 -0.23 28.19 -20.03
CA ASP A 268 -0.76 28.52 -18.71
C ASP A 268 -1.13 27.26 -17.91
N MET A 269 -1.83 26.32 -18.56
CA MET A 269 -2.20 25.05 -17.97
C MET A 269 -0.96 24.19 -17.64
N ALA A 270 -0.01 24.07 -18.56
CA ALA A 270 1.23 23.33 -18.29
C ALA A 270 2.02 23.95 -17.12
N THR A 271 2.10 25.29 -17.06
CA THR A 271 2.75 26.00 -15.96
C THR A 271 2.07 25.74 -14.62
N MET A 272 0.74 25.71 -14.60
CA MET A 272 -0.03 25.40 -13.39
C MET A 272 0.26 23.99 -12.87
N ILE A 273 0.18 22.97 -13.75
CA ILE A 273 0.37 21.57 -13.38
C ILE A 273 1.82 21.32 -12.95
N LEU A 274 2.78 21.77 -13.77
CA LEU A 274 4.20 21.61 -13.47
C LEU A 274 4.63 22.42 -12.24
N GLY A 275 3.95 23.54 -11.94
CA GLY A 275 4.18 24.33 -10.74
C GLY A 275 3.90 23.58 -9.44
N GLU A 276 2.89 22.70 -9.42
CA GLU A 276 2.65 21.81 -8.28
C GLU A 276 3.74 20.74 -8.19
N GLU A 277 4.15 20.15 -9.31
CA GLU A 277 5.28 19.21 -9.34
C GLU A 277 6.57 19.84 -8.83
N ALA A 278 6.87 21.08 -9.21
CA ALA A 278 8.04 21.86 -8.77
C ALA A 278 8.07 22.11 -7.25
N ARG A 279 6.91 22.17 -6.58
CA ARG A 279 6.86 22.25 -5.12
C ARG A 279 7.31 20.94 -4.47
N SER A 280 7.14 19.80 -5.13
CA SER A 280 7.57 18.50 -4.64
C SER A 280 9.00 18.13 -5.10
N SER A 281 9.36 18.41 -6.35
CA SER A 281 10.65 18.00 -6.93
C SER A 281 11.84 18.67 -6.24
N ARG A 282 11.68 19.90 -5.73
CA ARG A 282 12.73 20.62 -4.98
C ARG A 282 13.25 19.88 -3.73
N PHE A 283 12.50 18.90 -3.22
CA PHE A 283 12.94 18.07 -2.11
C PHE A 283 13.91 16.97 -2.55
N LEU A 284 13.90 16.59 -3.83
CA LEU A 284 14.78 15.58 -4.37
C LEU A 284 16.24 16.07 -4.41
N PRO A 285 17.22 15.18 -4.23
CA PRO A 285 18.62 15.53 -4.35
C PRO A 285 18.99 15.84 -5.80
N ALA A 286 20.12 16.55 -5.99
CA ALA A 286 20.75 16.68 -7.30
C ALA A 286 21.04 15.30 -7.91
N GLY A 287 20.89 15.15 -9.23
CA GLY A 287 21.02 13.86 -9.90
C GLY A 287 19.84 12.91 -9.75
N ALA A 288 18.76 13.28 -9.06
CA ALA A 288 17.54 12.48 -9.00
C ALA A 288 16.88 12.37 -10.39
N VAL A 289 16.24 11.23 -10.64
CA VAL A 289 15.45 11.00 -11.84
C VAL A 289 13.98 11.08 -11.49
N GLY A 290 13.23 11.92 -12.19
CA GLY A 290 11.78 12.04 -12.06
C GLY A 290 11.04 11.34 -13.19
N LEU A 291 9.75 11.15 -12.98
CA LEU A 291 8.82 10.57 -13.96
C LEU A 291 7.91 11.69 -14.47
N LEU A 292 8.02 12.01 -15.76
CA LEU A 292 7.10 12.90 -16.44
C LEU A 292 6.01 12.06 -17.12
N GLN A 293 4.76 12.37 -16.81
CA GLN A 293 3.57 11.73 -17.38
C GLN A 293 2.85 12.72 -18.29
N LEU A 294 3.04 12.60 -19.61
CA LEU A 294 2.46 13.54 -20.58
C LEU A 294 0.93 13.52 -20.59
N GLU A 295 0.31 12.43 -20.17
CA GLU A 295 -1.14 12.30 -20.02
C GLU A 295 -1.74 13.31 -19.03
N HIS A 296 -0.96 13.81 -18.07
CA HIS A 296 -1.40 14.83 -17.13
C HIS A 296 -1.54 16.22 -17.77
N TYR A 297 -1.13 16.40 -19.03
CA TYR A 297 -1.09 17.69 -19.72
C TYR A 297 -2.02 17.69 -20.95
N PRO A 298 -3.35 17.49 -20.77
CA PRO A 298 -4.27 17.30 -21.89
C PRO A 298 -4.35 18.55 -22.76
N GLY A 299 -3.94 18.48 -24.02
CA GLY A 299 -3.86 19.64 -24.94
C GLY A 299 -2.53 20.40 -24.88
N ALA A 300 -1.70 20.17 -23.86
CA ALA A 300 -0.39 20.80 -23.71
C ALA A 300 0.81 19.85 -23.93
N VAL A 301 0.58 18.65 -24.46
CA VAL A 301 1.63 17.64 -24.70
C VAL A 301 2.79 18.19 -25.54
N ASP A 302 2.50 18.89 -26.64
CA ASP A 302 3.53 19.41 -27.56
C ASP A 302 4.41 20.49 -26.93
N ILE A 303 3.83 21.36 -26.09
CA ILE A 303 4.59 22.41 -25.42
C ILE A 303 5.43 21.85 -24.27
N VAL A 304 4.91 20.86 -23.53
CA VAL A 304 5.65 20.18 -22.46
C VAL A 304 6.80 19.35 -23.03
N THR A 305 6.57 18.65 -24.14
CA THR A 305 7.62 17.89 -24.85
C THR A 305 8.80 18.79 -25.24
N ARG A 306 8.52 20.01 -25.71
CA ARG A 306 9.54 21.02 -26.01
C ARG A 306 10.21 21.57 -24.75
N ALA A 307 9.44 21.85 -23.69
CA ALA A 307 9.95 22.37 -22.42
C ALA A 307 10.99 21.43 -21.80
N PHE A 308 10.76 20.11 -21.88
CA PHE A 308 11.68 19.08 -21.39
C PHE A 308 12.69 18.60 -22.43
N ARG A 309 12.67 19.12 -23.66
CA ARG A 309 13.56 18.74 -24.77
C ARG A 309 13.57 17.23 -25.03
N LEU A 310 12.39 16.61 -25.03
CA LEU A 310 12.27 15.15 -25.17
C LEU A 310 12.66 14.63 -26.55
N ASN A 311 12.54 15.47 -27.59
CA ASN A 311 12.90 15.12 -28.98
C ASN A 311 14.40 15.26 -29.28
N ASP A 312 15.18 15.83 -28.35
CA ASP A 312 16.63 16.08 -28.52
C ASP A 312 17.49 14.96 -27.90
N ARG A 313 16.87 13.88 -27.41
CA ARG A 313 17.48 12.78 -26.65
C ARG A 313 17.29 11.44 -27.35
#